data_AF-A0A061NVG2-F1
#
_entry.id   AF-A0A061NVG2-F1
#
_cell.length_a   1.000
_cell.length_b   1.000
_cell.length_c   1.000
_cell.angle_alpha   90.00
_cell.angle_beta   90.00
_cell.angle_gamma   90.00
#
_symmetry.space_group_name_H-M   'P 1'
#
loop_
_entity.id
_entity.type
_entity.pdbx_description
1 polymer ?
#
loop_
_entity_poly.entity_id
_entity_poly.type
_entity_poly.pdbx_seq_one_letter_code
_entity_poly.pdbx_strand_id
1 'polypeptide(L)'
;MFKGSNKWMLIIPGALMVFLFVGGYFYVSSADRIDHEQLKDTLTLEGHIEEETVSVHWDWGMLPDGEIEGEEYVGVMFYDDNDEQIHGSEVVDASVTLYQSGNETNELEGDIVDDGVIFSFPNRLDAYTVYGVEGEATIELETTVDRAEVYYLHTWENHAGQRGDDPSFEDPPFPGMDAYDYFYWVKEIEITN
;
A
#
# COMPACT_ATOMS: atom_id res chain seq x y z
N MET A 1 30.56 -6.11 60.97
CA MET A 1 31.71 -5.40 60.37
C MET A 1 32.08 -6.10 59.07
N PHE A 2 31.39 -5.78 57.96
CA PHE A 2 31.74 -6.31 56.63
C PHE A 2 32.84 -5.42 56.02
N LYS A 3 34.09 -5.66 56.45
CA LYS A 3 35.28 -5.07 55.82
C LYS A 3 35.66 -5.94 54.63
N GLY A 4 35.45 -5.40 53.44
CA GLY A 4 35.71 -6.04 52.16
C GLY A 4 34.68 -5.59 51.13
N SER A 5 34.47 -4.27 51.01
CA SER A 5 33.48 -3.71 50.09
C SER A 5 33.98 -3.90 48.66
N ASN A 6 33.65 -5.04 48.07
CA ASN A 6 33.94 -5.35 46.69
C ASN A 6 32.96 -4.54 45.83
N LYS A 7 33.15 -3.20 45.77
CA LYS A 7 32.32 -2.27 45.00
C LYS A 7 32.16 -2.70 43.54
N TRP A 8 33.15 -3.42 43.02
CA TRP A 8 33.14 -4.10 41.73
C TRP A 8 31.95 -5.03 41.50
N MET A 9 31.45 -5.70 42.55
CA MET A 9 30.31 -6.62 42.47
C MET A 9 28.98 -5.90 42.22
N LEU A 10 28.91 -4.58 42.48
CA LEU A 10 27.75 -3.74 42.16
C LEU A 10 27.97 -2.93 40.87
N ILE A 11 29.21 -2.54 40.59
CA ILE A 11 29.57 -1.75 39.40
C ILE A 11 29.38 -2.57 38.13
N ILE A 12 29.79 -3.85 38.11
CA ILE A 12 29.73 -4.68 36.90
C ILE A 12 28.27 -4.93 36.47
N PRO A 13 27.34 -5.39 37.34
CA PRO A 13 25.94 -5.53 36.97
C PRO A 13 25.28 -4.20 36.60
N GLY A 14 25.62 -3.11 37.30
CA GLY A 14 25.09 -1.77 36.99
C GLY A 14 25.53 -1.27 35.61
N ALA A 15 26.80 -1.43 35.27
CA ALA A 15 27.31 -1.08 33.94
C ALA A 15 26.66 -1.96 32.86
N LEU A 16 26.48 -3.25 33.11
CA LEU A 16 25.77 -4.16 32.20
C LEU A 16 24.33 -3.69 31.95
N MET A 17 23.59 -3.30 33.01
CA MET A 17 22.24 -2.75 32.84
C MET A 17 22.23 -1.47 32.00
N VAL A 18 23.21 -0.57 32.19
CA VAL A 18 23.34 0.64 31.38
C VAL A 18 23.64 0.30 29.91
N PHE A 19 24.53 -0.65 29.64
CA PHE A 19 24.82 -1.08 28.27
C PHE A 19 23.62 -1.76 27.61
N LEU A 20 22.88 -2.60 28.33
CA LEU A 20 21.67 -3.23 27.82
C LEU A 20 20.57 -2.18 27.57
N PHE A 21 20.45 -1.17 28.42
CA PHE A 21 19.49 -0.09 28.24
C PHE A 21 19.84 0.77 27.03
N VAL A 22 21.10 1.18 26.90
CA VAL A 22 21.57 1.98 25.75
C VAL A 22 21.48 1.17 24.46
N GLY A 23 21.92 -0.09 24.48
CA GLY A 23 21.83 -0.98 23.32
C GLY A 23 20.39 -1.27 22.92
N GLY A 24 19.50 -1.51 23.88
CA GLY A 24 18.07 -1.66 23.64
C GLY A 24 17.42 -0.38 23.12
N TYR A 25 17.78 0.79 23.66
CA TYR A 25 17.29 2.07 23.17
C TYR A 25 17.70 2.32 21.72
N PHE A 26 18.99 2.12 21.39
CA PHE A 26 19.47 2.26 20.01
C PHE A 26 18.80 1.25 19.08
N TYR A 27 18.69 -0.02 19.50
CA TYR A 27 18.02 -1.05 18.71
C TYR A 27 16.54 -0.73 18.44
N VAL A 28 15.80 -0.25 19.44
CA VAL A 28 14.39 0.14 19.29
C VAL A 28 14.25 1.42 18.47
N SER A 29 15.16 2.39 18.62
CA SER A 29 15.15 3.61 17.80
C SER A 29 15.61 3.39 16.36
N SER A 30 16.25 2.26 16.09
CA SER A 30 16.67 1.81 14.76
C SER A 30 15.73 0.74 14.20
N ALA A 31 14.59 0.46 14.84
CA ALA A 31 13.49 -0.17 14.13
C ALA A 31 13.11 0.82 13.03
N ASP A 32 13.39 0.47 11.79
CA ASP A 32 13.21 1.35 10.64
C ASP A 32 11.78 1.88 10.67
N ARG A 33 11.65 3.18 10.90
CA ARG A 33 10.41 3.92 10.81
C ARG A 33 10.48 4.65 9.49
N ILE A 34 9.56 4.35 8.60
CA ILE A 34 9.39 5.08 7.35
C ILE A 34 8.26 6.08 7.52
N ASP A 35 8.31 7.22 6.85
CA ASP A 35 7.15 8.08 6.66
C ASP A 35 6.31 7.63 5.45
N HIS A 36 5.16 8.27 5.22
CA HIS A 36 4.28 7.96 4.10
C HIS A 36 4.93 8.18 2.72
N GLU A 37 5.90 9.10 2.62
CA GLU A 37 6.62 9.34 1.37
C GLU A 37 7.61 8.20 1.09
N GLN A 38 8.28 7.72 2.13
CA GLN A 38 9.22 6.60 2.07
C GLN A 38 8.52 5.26 1.81
N LEU A 39 7.21 5.13 2.11
CA LEU A 39 6.42 3.94 1.79
C LEU A 39 6.44 3.60 0.30
N LYS A 40 6.52 4.62 -0.57
CA LYS A 40 6.62 4.40 -2.03
C LYS A 40 7.81 3.50 -2.41
N ASP A 41 8.91 3.60 -1.67
CA ASP A 41 10.13 2.84 -1.93
C ASP A 41 10.09 1.42 -1.36
N THR A 42 9.28 1.17 -0.33
CA THR A 42 9.16 -0.16 0.31
C THR A 42 7.96 -0.96 -0.21
N LEU A 43 6.97 -0.29 -0.80
CA LEU A 43 5.81 -0.91 -1.44
C LEU A 43 6.27 -1.87 -2.54
N THR A 44 5.97 -3.15 -2.36
CA THR A 44 5.99 -4.13 -3.44
C THR A 44 4.68 -4.01 -4.19
N LEU A 45 4.76 -3.76 -5.49
CA LEU A 45 3.61 -3.77 -6.41
C LEU A 45 3.99 -4.71 -7.54
N GLU A 46 3.24 -5.78 -7.67
CA GLU A 46 3.45 -6.85 -8.64
C GLU A 46 2.15 -7.07 -9.40
N GLY A 47 2.24 -7.51 -10.64
CA GLY A 47 1.06 -8.00 -11.32
C GLY A 47 1.38 -9.00 -12.39
N HIS A 48 0.34 -9.68 -12.83
CA HIS A 48 0.41 -10.81 -13.72
C HIS A 48 -0.74 -10.76 -14.72
N ILE A 49 -0.46 -11.21 -15.93
CA ILE A 49 -1.45 -11.34 -17.00
C ILE A 49 -1.50 -12.81 -17.36
N GLU A 50 -2.69 -13.40 -17.30
CA GLU A 50 -2.98 -14.76 -17.73
C GLU A 50 -4.17 -14.73 -18.69
N GLU A 51 -3.89 -14.68 -19.99
CA GLU A 51 -4.87 -14.57 -21.08
C GLU A 51 -5.84 -13.38 -20.88
N GLU A 52 -7.06 -13.66 -20.41
CA GLU A 52 -8.16 -12.71 -20.20
C GLU A 52 -8.21 -12.18 -18.76
N THR A 53 -7.26 -12.59 -17.90
CA THR A 53 -7.22 -12.20 -16.49
C THR A 53 -5.98 -11.37 -16.17
N VAL A 54 -6.18 -10.26 -15.46
CA VAL A 54 -5.11 -9.44 -14.90
C VAL A 54 -5.22 -9.48 -13.38
N SER A 55 -4.11 -9.80 -12.71
CA SER A 55 -4.02 -9.72 -11.25
C SER A 55 -2.94 -8.73 -10.83
N VAL A 56 -3.23 -7.97 -9.78
CA VAL A 56 -2.34 -6.97 -9.20
C VAL A 56 -2.27 -7.19 -7.72
N HIS A 57 -1.08 -7.45 -7.20
CA HIS A 57 -0.82 -7.62 -5.78
C HIS A 57 0.03 -6.46 -5.26
N TRP A 58 -0.30 -6.00 -4.05
CA TRP A 58 0.54 -5.07 -3.33
C TRP A 58 0.76 -5.47 -1.88
N ASP A 59 1.95 -5.14 -1.39
CA ASP A 59 2.37 -5.31 0.00
C ASP A 59 3.31 -4.17 0.39
N TRP A 60 2.92 -3.42 1.41
CA TRP A 60 3.72 -2.32 1.95
C TRP A 60 5.03 -2.78 2.60
N GLY A 61 5.09 -4.03 3.06
CA GLY A 61 6.17 -4.64 3.82
C GLY A 61 6.31 -4.10 5.26
N MET A 62 6.03 -2.81 5.46
CA MET A 62 6.06 -2.14 6.75
C MET A 62 5.07 -0.98 6.81
N LEU A 63 4.58 -0.67 8.01
CA LEU A 63 3.67 0.46 8.23
C LEU A 63 4.45 1.77 8.32
N PRO A 64 3.96 2.86 7.69
CA PRO A 64 4.51 4.19 7.90
C PRO A 64 4.18 4.73 9.30
N ASP A 65 5.06 5.59 9.81
CA ASP A 65 4.81 6.45 10.97
C ASP A 65 3.85 7.57 10.53
N GLY A 66 2.70 7.69 11.22
CA GLY A 66 1.72 8.71 10.91
C GLY A 66 0.30 8.29 11.25
N GLU A 67 -0.66 9.10 10.80
CA GLU A 67 -2.07 8.72 10.79
C GLU A 67 -2.34 7.86 9.55
N ILE A 68 -3.03 6.75 9.74
CA ILE A 68 -3.51 5.89 8.67
C ILE A 68 -5.02 6.04 8.68
N GLU A 69 -5.52 7.02 7.94
CA GLU A 69 -6.94 7.34 7.84
C GLU A 69 -7.29 7.88 6.45
N GLY A 70 -8.04 7.11 5.67
CA GLY A 70 -8.51 7.52 4.36
C GLY A 70 -8.94 6.35 3.49
N GLU A 71 -8.78 6.54 2.18
CA GLU A 71 -9.03 5.56 1.14
C GLU A 71 -7.83 5.51 0.20
N GLU A 72 -7.55 4.33 -0.31
CA GLU A 72 -6.54 4.10 -1.32
C GLU A 72 -7.15 3.60 -2.61
N TYR A 73 -6.38 3.72 -3.68
CA TYR A 73 -6.85 3.38 -5.01
C TYR A 73 -5.84 2.59 -5.81
N VAL A 74 -6.36 1.67 -6.60
CA VAL A 74 -5.61 0.99 -7.66
C VAL A 74 -6.36 1.22 -8.97
N GLY A 75 -5.69 1.82 -9.94
CA GLY A 75 -6.19 2.01 -11.28
C GLY A 75 -5.47 1.07 -12.24
N VAL A 76 -6.19 0.47 -13.17
CA VAL A 76 -5.63 -0.45 -14.16
C VAL A 76 -6.15 -0.09 -15.55
N MET A 77 -5.23 0.07 -16.49
CA MET A 77 -5.51 0.27 -17.92
C MET A 77 -4.96 -0.92 -18.71
N PHE A 78 -5.69 -1.36 -19.73
CA PHE A 78 -5.39 -2.60 -20.47
C PHE A 78 -5.13 -2.32 -21.94
N TYR A 79 -4.23 -3.09 -22.55
CA TYR A 79 -3.82 -2.95 -23.94
C TYR A 79 -3.70 -4.33 -24.62
N ASP A 80 -4.06 -4.37 -25.90
CA ASP A 80 -4.01 -5.57 -26.74
C ASP A 80 -2.63 -5.78 -27.42
N ASP A 81 -2.53 -6.80 -28.28
CA ASP A 81 -1.31 -7.15 -29.03
C ASP A 81 -0.84 -6.06 -30.01
N ASN A 82 -1.71 -5.12 -30.36
CA ASN A 82 -1.43 -3.99 -31.24
C ASN A 82 -1.11 -2.71 -30.46
N ASP A 83 -1.04 -2.77 -29.13
CA ASP A 83 -0.90 -1.62 -28.22
C ASP A 83 -2.11 -0.66 -28.31
N GLU A 84 -3.28 -1.17 -28.72
CA GLU A 84 -4.55 -0.46 -28.66
C GLU A 84 -5.18 -0.65 -27.26
N GLN A 85 -5.63 0.46 -26.68
CA GLN A 85 -6.26 0.44 -25.36
C GLN A 85 -7.59 -0.31 -25.41
N ILE A 86 -7.77 -1.27 -24.52
CA ILE A 86 -9.00 -2.03 -24.35
C ILE A 86 -9.96 -1.19 -23.50
N HIS A 87 -11.19 -1.05 -23.98
CA HIS A 87 -12.21 -0.25 -23.31
C HIS A 87 -12.77 -0.99 -22.10
N GLY A 88 -13.07 -0.30 -21.00
CA GLY A 88 -13.56 -0.94 -19.77
C GLY A 88 -14.91 -1.66 -19.94
N SER A 89 -15.66 -1.40 -21.02
CA SER A 89 -16.86 -2.18 -21.35
C SER A 89 -16.59 -3.66 -21.65
N GLU A 90 -15.33 -4.04 -21.89
CA GLU A 90 -14.89 -5.42 -22.06
C GLU A 90 -14.55 -6.10 -20.74
N VAL A 91 -14.60 -5.38 -19.61
CA VAL A 91 -14.40 -5.96 -18.27
C VAL A 91 -15.65 -6.74 -17.87
N VAL A 92 -15.48 -8.03 -17.58
CA VAL A 92 -16.53 -8.96 -17.13
C VAL A 92 -16.71 -8.90 -15.63
N ASP A 93 -15.60 -8.92 -14.90
CA ASP A 93 -15.57 -8.88 -13.44
C ASP A 93 -14.34 -8.11 -12.96
N ALA A 94 -14.50 -7.41 -11.84
CA ALA A 94 -13.44 -6.65 -11.22
C ALA A 94 -13.65 -6.65 -9.71
N SER A 95 -12.73 -7.30 -9.00
CA SER A 95 -12.79 -7.40 -7.54
C SER A 95 -11.44 -7.10 -6.90
N VAL A 96 -11.49 -6.62 -5.67
CA VAL A 96 -10.33 -6.38 -4.84
C VAL A 96 -10.50 -7.03 -3.47
N THR A 97 -9.52 -7.83 -3.10
CA THR A 97 -9.47 -8.55 -1.82
C THR A 97 -8.37 -7.95 -0.95
N LEU A 98 -8.70 -7.60 0.29
CA LEU A 98 -7.74 -7.09 1.27
C LEU A 98 -7.34 -8.19 2.25
N TYR A 99 -6.05 -8.28 2.54
CA TYR A 99 -5.50 -9.28 3.44
C TYR A 99 -5.02 -8.68 4.75
N GLN A 100 -5.17 -9.45 5.83
CA GLN A 100 -4.53 -9.19 7.10
C GLN A 100 -3.92 -10.46 7.66
N SER A 101 -2.59 -10.48 7.78
CA SER A 101 -1.86 -11.65 8.27
C SER A 101 -2.20 -12.93 7.47
N GLY A 102 -2.35 -12.78 6.14
CA GLY A 102 -2.71 -13.86 5.22
C GLY A 102 -4.17 -14.33 5.29
N ASN A 103 -5.08 -13.60 5.94
CA ASN A 103 -6.51 -13.88 5.92
C ASN A 103 -7.24 -12.77 5.16
N GLU A 104 -8.19 -13.15 4.32
CA GLU A 104 -9.11 -12.22 3.67
C GLU A 104 -9.91 -11.46 4.73
N THR A 105 -9.97 -10.14 4.58
CA THR A 105 -10.66 -9.24 5.52
C THR A 105 -11.81 -8.49 4.88
N ASN A 106 -11.71 -8.23 3.57
CA ASN A 106 -12.68 -7.47 2.82
C ASN A 106 -12.59 -7.84 1.34
N GLU A 107 -13.73 -7.82 0.66
CA GLU A 107 -13.86 -8.02 -0.78
C GLU A 107 -14.77 -6.88 -1.28
N LEU A 108 -14.28 -6.13 -2.27
CA LEU A 108 -14.96 -4.97 -2.82
C LEU A 108 -14.98 -5.09 -4.35
N GLU A 109 -16.03 -4.56 -4.96
CA GLU A 109 -16.13 -4.46 -6.43
C GLU A 109 -15.31 -3.25 -6.92
N GLY A 110 -14.68 -3.40 -8.08
CA GLY A 110 -14.04 -2.29 -8.79
C GLY A 110 -15.04 -1.45 -9.58
N ASP A 111 -14.77 -0.15 -9.67
CA ASP A 111 -15.51 0.76 -10.54
C ASP A 111 -14.96 0.65 -11.97
N ILE A 112 -15.78 0.14 -12.89
CA ILE A 112 -15.44 0.04 -14.31
C ILE A 112 -15.65 1.42 -14.97
N VAL A 113 -14.62 1.94 -15.62
CA VAL A 113 -14.61 3.23 -16.33
C VAL A 113 -14.25 3.02 -17.80
N ASP A 114 -14.41 4.04 -18.64
CA ASP A 114 -14.18 3.90 -20.09
C ASP A 114 -12.75 3.41 -20.40
N ASP A 115 -11.77 3.90 -19.64
CA ASP A 115 -10.34 3.67 -19.87
C ASP A 115 -9.75 2.48 -19.08
N GLY A 116 -10.55 1.77 -18.27
CA GLY A 116 -10.08 0.66 -17.44
C GLY A 116 -10.92 0.41 -16.19
N VAL A 117 -10.25 0.15 -15.06
CA VAL A 117 -10.89 -0.11 -13.76
C VAL A 117 -10.22 0.69 -12.65
N ILE A 118 -11.02 1.19 -11.71
CA ILE A 118 -10.57 1.86 -10.49
C ILE A 118 -11.09 1.09 -9.27
N PHE A 119 -10.19 0.62 -8.42
CA PHE A 119 -10.51 0.06 -7.12
C PHE A 119 -10.38 1.13 -6.06
N SER A 120 -11.37 1.20 -5.17
CA SER A 120 -11.33 2.08 -3.99
C SER A 120 -11.45 1.23 -2.73
N PHE A 121 -10.50 1.34 -1.81
CA PHE A 121 -10.50 0.52 -0.60
C PHE A 121 -10.07 1.30 0.66
N PRO A 122 -10.53 0.89 1.85
CA PRO A 122 -10.20 1.59 3.08
C PRO A 122 -8.71 1.48 3.41
N ASN A 123 -8.10 2.62 3.71
CA ASN A 123 -6.77 2.71 4.32
C ASN A 123 -6.92 3.26 5.73
N ARG A 124 -7.13 2.37 6.70
CA ARG A 124 -7.38 2.78 8.09
C ARG A 124 -6.94 1.76 9.11
N LEU A 125 -6.60 2.28 10.28
CA LEU A 125 -6.39 1.50 11.49
C LEU A 125 -7.67 1.47 12.35
N ASP A 126 -8.38 0.35 12.33
CA ASP A 126 -9.42 0.03 13.31
C ASP A 126 -8.79 -0.74 14.49
N ALA A 127 -9.47 -0.79 15.65
CA ALA A 127 -8.91 -1.17 16.97
C ALA A 127 -7.85 -2.29 17.02
N TYR A 128 -7.94 -3.31 16.17
CA TYR A 128 -6.93 -4.37 16.01
C TYR A 128 -6.63 -4.73 14.53
N THR A 129 -7.16 -3.95 13.58
CA THR A 129 -7.11 -4.28 12.15
C THR A 129 -6.62 -3.10 11.33
N VAL A 130 -5.58 -3.35 10.53
CA VAL A 130 -5.11 -2.39 9.52
C VAL A 130 -5.65 -2.85 8.18
N TYR A 131 -6.31 -1.94 7.45
CA TYR A 131 -6.77 -2.15 6.09
C TYR A 131 -5.85 -1.41 5.11
N GLY A 132 -5.73 -1.92 3.88
CA GLY A 132 -4.96 -1.31 2.78
C GLY A 132 -3.51 -1.78 2.65
N VAL A 133 -2.93 -2.35 3.71
CA VAL A 133 -1.51 -2.77 3.76
C VAL A 133 -1.15 -3.83 2.73
N GLU A 134 -2.05 -4.79 2.53
CA GLU A 134 -1.87 -5.94 1.66
C GLU A 134 -3.19 -6.20 0.93
N GLY A 135 -3.12 -6.40 -0.37
CA GLY A 135 -4.29 -6.70 -1.18
C GLY A 135 -3.97 -7.26 -2.55
N GLU A 136 -5.03 -7.71 -3.21
CA GLU A 136 -4.99 -8.26 -4.56
C GLU A 136 -6.22 -7.82 -5.32
N ALA A 137 -6.03 -7.17 -6.46
CA ALA A 137 -7.07 -6.88 -7.42
C ALA A 137 -7.04 -7.95 -8.52
N THR A 138 -8.21 -8.46 -8.90
CA THR A 138 -8.39 -9.40 -10.01
C THR A 138 -9.40 -8.81 -10.98
N ILE A 139 -9.03 -8.77 -12.26
CA ILE A 139 -9.86 -8.26 -13.36
C ILE A 139 -9.97 -9.35 -14.42
N GLU A 140 -11.19 -9.70 -14.79
CA GLU A 140 -11.52 -10.61 -15.89
C GLU A 140 -12.08 -9.80 -17.06
N LEU A 141 -11.56 -10.01 -18.26
CA LEU A 141 -11.94 -9.33 -19.50
C LEU A 141 -12.55 -10.31 -20.52
N GLU A 142 -13.31 -9.79 -21.49
CA GLU A 142 -13.81 -10.58 -22.63
C GLU A 142 -12.75 -10.86 -23.70
N THR A 143 -11.60 -10.18 -23.63
CA THR A 143 -10.51 -10.27 -24.60
C THR A 143 -9.17 -10.51 -23.90
N THR A 144 -8.23 -11.09 -24.64
CA THR A 144 -6.85 -11.29 -24.17
C THR A 144 -6.17 -9.94 -23.96
N VAL A 145 -5.42 -9.84 -22.87
CA VAL A 145 -4.57 -8.70 -22.55
C VAL A 145 -3.11 -9.07 -22.83
N ASP A 146 -2.37 -8.19 -23.47
CA ASP A 146 -0.93 -8.36 -23.68
C ASP A 146 -0.10 -7.45 -22.78
N ARG A 147 -0.65 -6.26 -22.46
CA ARG A 147 -0.01 -5.26 -21.60
C ARG A 147 -1.04 -4.59 -20.70
N ALA A 148 -0.64 -4.27 -19.47
CA ALA A 148 -1.44 -3.50 -18.54
C ALA A 148 -0.58 -2.45 -17.83
N GLU A 149 -1.12 -1.26 -17.63
CA GLU A 149 -0.53 -0.20 -16.81
C GLU A 149 -1.30 -0.14 -15.49
N VAL A 150 -0.57 -0.19 -14.38
CA VAL A 150 -1.14 -0.25 -13.03
C VAL A 150 -0.64 0.94 -12.24
N TYR A 151 -1.59 1.66 -11.63
CA TYR A 151 -1.36 2.85 -10.84
C TYR A 151 -1.85 2.60 -9.42
N TYR A 152 -0.95 2.71 -8.45
CA TYR A 152 -1.27 2.67 -7.03
C TYR A 152 -1.23 4.09 -6.47
N LEU A 153 -2.38 4.59 -6.00
CA LEU A 153 -2.53 5.90 -5.38
C LEU A 153 -2.66 5.73 -3.86
N HIS A 154 -1.59 6.11 -3.17
CA HIS A 154 -1.57 6.17 -1.71
C HIS A 154 -2.04 7.53 -1.21
N THR A 155 -2.86 7.54 -0.18
CA THR A 155 -3.24 8.76 0.56
C THR A 155 -3.10 8.53 2.06
N TRP A 156 -2.87 9.60 2.82
CA TRP A 156 -2.70 9.52 4.29
C TRP A 156 -3.37 10.65 5.07
N GLU A 157 -4.26 11.38 4.43
CA GLU A 157 -5.11 12.38 5.06
C GLU A 157 -6.57 12.05 4.74
N ASN A 158 -7.50 12.36 5.64
CA ASN A 158 -8.91 12.08 5.41
C ASN A 158 -9.47 12.96 4.27
N HIS A 159 -10.05 12.34 3.24
CA HIS A 159 -10.64 13.02 2.08
C HIS A 159 -11.98 12.41 1.66
N ALA A 160 -12.73 13.10 0.78
CA ALA A 160 -14.08 12.74 0.36
C ALA A 160 -14.14 11.77 -0.85
N GLY A 161 -13.08 10.97 -1.04
CA GLY A 161 -12.83 10.15 -2.23
C GLY A 161 -12.16 10.90 -3.39
N GLN A 162 -11.59 10.17 -4.37
CA GLN A 162 -10.94 10.76 -5.56
C GLN A 162 -11.93 11.23 -6.64
N ARG A 163 -13.12 10.61 -6.78
CA ARG A 163 -14.23 11.00 -7.68
C ARG A 163 -13.94 11.18 -9.18
N GLY A 164 -12.73 10.96 -9.65
CA GLY A 164 -12.40 10.92 -11.08
C GLY A 164 -12.66 9.55 -11.70
N ASP A 165 -12.74 9.54 -13.03
CA ASP A 165 -12.91 8.34 -13.86
C ASP A 165 -11.61 7.94 -14.59
N ASP A 166 -10.49 8.61 -14.26
CA ASP A 166 -9.16 8.37 -14.85
C ASP A 166 -8.35 7.40 -13.97
N PRO A 167 -8.05 6.17 -14.43
CA PRO A 167 -7.27 5.20 -13.68
C PRO A 167 -5.80 5.56 -13.48
N SER A 168 -5.25 6.49 -14.27
CA SER A 168 -3.84 6.91 -14.13
C SER A 168 -3.59 7.76 -12.89
N PHE A 169 -4.64 8.42 -12.39
CA PHE A 169 -4.58 9.41 -11.33
C PHE A 169 -3.54 10.52 -11.61
N GLU A 170 -3.33 10.92 -12.86
CA GLU A 170 -2.41 12.02 -13.19
C GLU A 170 -2.82 13.34 -12.51
N ASP A 171 -4.13 13.58 -12.39
CA ASP A 171 -4.73 14.72 -11.67
C ASP A 171 -5.94 14.24 -10.86
N PRO A 172 -5.75 13.56 -9.71
CA PRO A 172 -6.84 12.93 -8.98
C PRO A 172 -7.70 14.01 -8.30
N PRO A 173 -8.99 14.20 -8.68
CA PRO A 173 -9.78 15.31 -8.14
C PRO A 173 -10.28 15.06 -6.72
N PHE A 174 -9.44 15.25 -5.70
CA PHE A 174 -9.87 15.20 -4.29
C PHE A 174 -10.78 16.40 -3.93
N PRO A 175 -12.11 16.25 -3.81
CA PRO A 175 -13.01 17.39 -3.69
C PRO A 175 -12.79 18.15 -2.39
N GLY A 176 -12.48 19.44 -2.50
CA GLY A 176 -12.23 20.30 -1.34
C GLY A 176 -10.80 20.24 -0.81
N MET A 177 -9.91 19.52 -1.51
CA MET A 177 -8.48 19.43 -1.20
C MET A 177 -7.61 20.09 -2.27
N ASP A 178 -8.19 20.91 -3.17
CA ASP A 178 -7.53 21.60 -4.30
C ASP A 178 -6.30 22.48 -3.94
N ALA A 179 -5.96 22.62 -2.66
CA ALA A 179 -4.82 23.39 -2.15
C ALA A 179 -3.73 22.51 -1.49
N TYR A 180 -3.87 21.19 -1.56
CA TYR A 180 -3.07 20.22 -0.80
C TYR A 180 -2.53 19.13 -1.73
N ASP A 181 -1.35 19.33 -2.31
CA ASP A 181 -0.78 18.33 -3.25
C ASP A 181 0.27 17.43 -2.58
N TYR A 182 0.35 17.45 -1.24
CA TYR A 182 1.43 16.81 -0.48
C TYR A 182 0.98 15.61 0.35
N PHE A 183 -0.26 15.15 0.19
CA PHE A 183 -0.84 14.07 1.02
C PHE A 183 -1.08 12.77 0.24
N TYR A 184 -0.60 12.71 -1.00
CA TYR A 184 -0.75 11.55 -1.86
C TYR A 184 0.48 11.36 -2.75
N TRP A 185 0.66 10.14 -3.23
CA TRP A 185 1.55 9.85 -4.35
C TRP A 185 0.98 8.72 -5.20
N VAL A 186 1.39 8.70 -6.47
CA VAL A 186 1.10 7.61 -7.40
C VAL A 186 2.38 6.82 -7.68
N LYS A 187 2.27 5.49 -7.69
CA LYS A 187 3.31 4.57 -8.15
C LYS A 187 2.76 3.77 -9.32
N GLU A 188 3.52 3.72 -10.40
CA GLU A 188 3.15 3.06 -11.64
C GLU A 188 4.04 1.85 -11.88
N ILE A 189 3.46 0.78 -12.41
CA ILE A 189 4.18 -0.31 -13.07
C ILE A 189 3.51 -0.65 -14.40
N GLU A 190 4.31 -1.17 -15.32
CA GLU A 190 3.84 -1.82 -16.54
C GLU A 190 4.00 -3.33 -16.38
N ILE A 191 2.97 -4.07 -16.80
CA ILE A 191 2.96 -5.54 -16.82
C ILE A 191 2.76 -5.99 -18.26
N THR A 192 3.52 -7.00 -18.68
CA THR A 192 3.41 -7.62 -20.00
C THR A 192 3.34 -9.13 -19.84
N ASN A 193 2.58 -9.80 -20.71
CA ASN A 193 2.50 -11.27 -20.79
C ASN A 193 3.82 -11.92 -21.24
#